data_AF-W8NR98-F1
#
_entry.id   AF-W8NR98-F1
#
_cell.length_a   1.000
_cell.length_b   1.000
_cell.length_c   1.000
_cell.angle_alpha   90.00
_cell.angle_beta   90.00
_cell.angle_gamma   90.00
#
_symmetry.space_group_name_H-M   'P 1'
#
loop_
_entity.id
_entity.type
_entity.pdbx_description
1 polymer ?
#
loop_
_entity_poly.entity_id
_entity_poly.type
_entity_poly.pdbx_seq_one_letter_code
_entity_poly.pdbx_strand_id
1 'polypeptide(L)'
;MEVYYSQRFNPEELALLGRAIGTVSHGTIIVGRDGRAISRYGKRAMVVGIVSTGSTIMDVRLIPLIALKDFAHKKGLPLAYVYYYGGVRVYVSGIDVDEINAILESRSFIEAQPNDIGATVYYPNALDDFMHDVFKHYNFKLEGKALVDAMNTPAVLFFPRMNEHFGFEVELMNDMMTSYLPPKPKEVFLHKLNKGDYDFGMRFRPDGVVEFYKGDEQKEFVSMWSLFDYMKRLSV
;
A
#
# COMPACT_ATOMS: atom_id res chain seq x y z
N MET A 1 -10.64 -4.34 -1.59
CA MET A 1 -11.68 -3.75 -0.73
C MET A 1 -11.18 -3.76 0.72
N GLU A 2 -11.67 -2.83 1.54
CA GLU A 2 -11.38 -2.85 2.98
C GLU A 2 -12.27 -3.89 3.67
N VAL A 3 -11.70 -4.70 4.55
CA VAL A 3 -12.39 -5.79 5.28
C VAL A 3 -12.28 -5.68 6.79
N TYR A 4 -11.54 -4.69 7.28
CA TYR A 4 -11.34 -4.47 8.71
C TYR A 4 -11.03 -3.02 8.98
N TYR A 5 -11.60 -2.49 10.07
CA TYR A 5 -11.26 -1.21 10.65
C TYR A 5 -11.41 -1.27 12.17
N SER A 6 -10.40 -0.81 12.90
CA SER A 6 -10.52 -0.59 14.33
C SER A 6 -9.67 0.57 14.83
N GLN A 7 -10.28 1.44 15.62
CA GLN A 7 -9.56 2.49 16.37
C GLN A 7 -8.82 1.92 17.58
N ARG A 8 -9.37 0.85 18.18
CA ARG A 8 -8.77 0.14 19.31
C ARG A 8 -8.13 -1.13 18.80
N PHE A 9 -6.84 -1.04 18.51
CA PHE A 9 -6.09 -2.16 17.96
C PHE A 9 -6.27 -3.45 18.79
N ASN A 10 -6.74 -4.50 18.12
CA ASN A 10 -6.87 -5.84 18.69
C ASN A 10 -6.17 -6.86 17.76
N PRO A 11 -5.02 -7.43 18.16
CA PRO A 11 -4.29 -8.38 17.33
C PRO A 11 -5.02 -9.71 17.15
N GLU A 12 -5.88 -10.10 18.09
CA GLU A 12 -6.64 -11.36 18.02
C GLU A 12 -7.67 -11.32 16.87
N GLU A 13 -8.34 -10.18 16.68
CA GLU A 13 -9.24 -9.96 15.54
C GLU A 13 -8.49 -10.11 14.22
N LEU A 14 -7.26 -9.61 14.14
CA LEU A 14 -6.44 -9.74 12.93
C LEU A 14 -5.95 -11.16 12.70
N ALA A 15 -5.67 -11.93 13.76
CA ALA A 15 -5.37 -13.36 13.62
C ALA A 15 -6.58 -14.14 13.09
N LEU A 16 -7.79 -13.85 13.61
CA LEU A 16 -9.03 -14.46 13.12
C LEU A 16 -9.34 -14.05 11.67
N LEU A 17 -9.13 -12.79 11.33
CA LEU A 17 -9.20 -12.30 9.95
C LEU A 17 -8.19 -13.02 9.06
N GLY A 18 -6.97 -13.23 9.53
CA GLY A 18 -5.96 -14.02 8.83
C GLY A 18 -6.43 -15.44 8.54
N ARG A 19 -7.04 -16.12 9.51
CA ARG A 19 -7.63 -17.45 9.30
C ARG A 19 -8.75 -17.43 8.27
N ALA A 20 -9.63 -16.44 8.31
CA ALA A 20 -10.69 -16.31 7.31
C ALA A 20 -10.11 -16.09 5.90
N ILE A 21 -9.16 -15.17 5.76
CA ILE A 21 -8.44 -14.91 4.50
C ILE A 21 -7.77 -16.18 3.97
N GLY A 22 -7.04 -16.91 4.82
CA GLY A 22 -6.37 -18.16 4.42
C GLY A 22 -7.33 -19.32 4.13
N THR A 23 -8.54 -19.27 4.67
CA THR A 23 -9.59 -20.26 4.39
C THR A 23 -10.19 -20.04 3.00
N VAL A 24 -10.47 -18.78 2.63
CA VAL A 24 -11.00 -18.41 1.29
C VAL A 24 -9.92 -18.50 0.22
N SER A 25 -8.75 -17.93 0.52
CA SER A 25 -7.66 -17.79 -0.42
C SER A 25 -6.69 -18.95 -0.23
N HIS A 26 -6.99 -20.06 -0.89
CA HIS A 26 -6.06 -21.19 -1.00
C HIS A 26 -4.81 -20.78 -1.79
N GLY A 27 -3.65 -21.33 -1.44
CA GLY A 27 -2.39 -21.10 -2.16
C GLY A 27 -1.56 -19.94 -1.62
N THR A 28 -1.00 -19.11 -2.51
CA THR A 28 -0.06 -18.03 -2.13
C THR A 28 -0.76 -16.67 -2.09
N ILE A 29 -0.66 -15.98 -0.95
CA ILE A 29 -1.21 -14.63 -0.74
C ILE A 29 -0.07 -13.64 -0.54
N ILE A 30 -0.09 -12.51 -1.25
CA ILE A 30 0.86 -11.43 -1.05
C ILE A 30 0.45 -10.63 0.19
N VAL A 31 1.36 -10.47 1.15
CA VAL A 31 1.07 -9.75 2.40
C VAL A 31 2.03 -8.58 2.60
N GLY A 32 1.48 -7.37 2.76
CA GLY A 32 2.24 -6.14 2.96
C GLY A 32 1.71 -5.28 4.10
N ARG A 33 2.40 -4.16 4.38
CA ARG A 33 1.92 -3.14 5.31
C ARG A 33 2.45 -1.74 5.00
N ASP A 34 1.83 -0.74 5.64
CA ASP A 34 2.36 0.63 5.71
C ASP A 34 3.57 0.75 6.66
N GLY A 35 4.07 1.98 6.85
CA GLY A 35 5.21 2.30 7.69
C GLY A 35 5.02 2.19 9.20
N ARG A 36 3.78 2.10 9.71
CA ARG A 36 3.50 2.28 11.13
C ARG A 36 3.81 1.04 11.97
N ALA A 37 4.21 1.27 13.21
CA ALA A 37 4.56 0.21 14.16
C ALA A 37 3.34 -0.67 14.47
N ILE A 38 2.16 -0.07 14.59
CA ILE A 38 0.92 -0.80 14.86
C ILE A 38 0.54 -1.74 13.69
N SER A 39 0.74 -1.30 12.45
CA SER A 39 0.52 -2.14 11.26
C SER A 39 1.51 -3.29 11.17
N ARG A 40 2.74 -3.12 11.70
CA ARG A 40 3.71 -4.23 11.84
C ARG A 40 3.19 -5.30 12.78
N TYR A 41 2.60 -4.91 13.91
CA TYR A 41 2.00 -5.87 14.83
C TYR A 41 0.79 -6.53 14.18
N GLY A 42 -0.14 -5.75 13.61
CA GLY A 42 -1.32 -6.28 12.96
C GLY A 42 -1.02 -7.25 11.82
N LYS A 43 -0.03 -6.93 10.97
CA LYS A 43 0.43 -7.83 9.92
C LYS A 43 0.92 -9.16 10.48
N ARG A 44 1.72 -9.15 11.56
CA ARG A 44 2.24 -10.39 12.17
C ARG A 44 1.10 -11.27 12.70
N ALA A 45 0.11 -10.67 13.36
CA ALA A 45 -1.05 -11.41 13.84
C ALA A 45 -1.85 -12.03 12.69
N MET A 46 -2.12 -11.24 11.64
CA MET A 46 -2.82 -11.71 10.43
C MET A 46 -2.05 -12.83 9.72
N VAL A 47 -0.74 -12.70 9.59
CA VAL A 47 0.13 -13.71 8.97
C VAL A 47 0.02 -15.06 9.70
N VAL A 48 0.05 -15.06 11.04
CA VAL A 48 -0.11 -16.30 11.83
C VAL A 48 -1.44 -16.99 11.52
N GLY A 49 -2.52 -16.21 11.41
CA GLY A 49 -3.83 -16.74 11.02
C GLY A 49 -3.82 -17.37 9.63
N ILE A 50 -3.23 -16.68 8.64
CA ILE A 50 -3.17 -17.18 7.25
C ILE A 50 -2.38 -18.50 7.17
N VAL A 51 -1.18 -18.57 7.76
CA VAL A 51 -0.36 -19.79 7.64
C VAL A 51 -0.95 -20.99 8.38
N SER A 52 -1.78 -20.75 9.41
CA SER A 52 -2.49 -21.81 10.14
C SER A 52 -3.53 -22.56 9.31
N THR A 53 -3.94 -22.02 8.15
CA THR A 53 -4.86 -22.69 7.21
C THR A 53 -4.15 -23.53 6.16
N GLY A 54 -2.81 -23.53 6.16
CA GLY A 54 -1.98 -24.16 5.13
C GLY A 54 -1.65 -23.23 3.95
N SER A 55 -2.20 -22.02 3.92
CA SER A 55 -1.89 -21.03 2.88
C SER A 55 -0.49 -20.45 3.04
N THR A 56 0.22 -20.30 1.93
CA THR A 56 1.55 -19.69 1.89
C THR A 56 1.43 -18.17 1.77
N ILE A 57 2.32 -17.44 2.42
CA ILE A 57 2.41 -15.99 2.25
C ILE A 57 3.67 -15.57 1.50
N MET A 58 3.54 -14.59 0.62
CA MET A 58 4.63 -13.80 0.08
C MET A 58 4.71 -12.47 0.85
N ASP A 59 5.59 -12.38 1.84
CA ASP A 59 5.75 -11.19 2.68
C ASP A 59 6.64 -10.15 1.97
N VAL A 60 6.00 -9.12 1.44
CA VAL A 60 6.66 -7.99 0.73
C VAL A 60 7.12 -6.88 1.67
N ARG A 61 7.03 -7.10 2.98
CA ARG A 61 7.42 -6.18 4.06
C ARG A 61 6.68 -4.85 4.03
N LEU A 62 7.27 -3.84 3.40
CA LEU A 62 6.88 -2.43 3.48
C LEU A 62 6.84 -1.87 2.06
N ILE A 63 5.66 -1.46 1.63
CA ILE A 63 5.41 -0.99 0.27
C ILE A 63 4.15 -0.11 0.27
N PRO A 64 4.08 0.97 -0.53
CA PRO A 64 2.84 1.74 -0.66
C PRO A 64 1.71 0.87 -1.22
N LEU A 65 0.50 0.99 -0.68
CA LEU A 65 -0.64 0.17 -1.10
C LEU A 65 -0.93 0.31 -2.60
N ILE A 66 -0.79 1.51 -3.17
CA ILE A 66 -1.00 1.74 -4.61
C ILE A 66 -0.05 0.89 -5.47
N ALA A 67 1.25 0.83 -5.12
CA ALA A 67 2.21 -0.01 -5.82
C ALA A 67 1.99 -1.51 -5.56
N LEU A 68 1.57 -1.88 -4.33
CA LEU A 68 1.27 -3.27 -4.03
C LEU A 68 0.08 -3.81 -4.84
N LYS A 69 -0.96 -2.99 -5.05
CA LYS A 69 -2.10 -3.34 -5.91
C LYS A 69 -1.62 -3.69 -7.32
N ASP A 70 -0.79 -2.83 -7.90
CA ASP A 70 -0.25 -3.01 -9.25
C ASP A 70 0.68 -4.23 -9.33
N PHE A 71 1.56 -4.41 -8.35
CA PHE A 71 2.46 -5.56 -8.26
C PHE A 71 1.68 -6.89 -8.15
N ALA A 72 0.68 -6.94 -7.27
CA ALA A 72 -0.14 -8.13 -7.07
C ALA A 72 -0.97 -8.47 -8.32
N HIS A 73 -1.57 -7.46 -8.96
CA HIS A 73 -2.30 -7.63 -10.22
C HIS A 73 -1.39 -8.22 -11.30
N LYS A 74 -0.17 -7.70 -11.47
CA LYS A 74 0.81 -8.24 -12.43
C LYS A 74 1.22 -9.68 -12.11
N LYS A 75 1.34 -10.04 -10.82
CA LYS A 75 1.65 -11.41 -10.39
C LYS A 75 0.46 -12.36 -10.51
N GLY A 76 -0.76 -11.86 -10.69
CA GLY A 76 -1.97 -12.67 -10.69
C GLY A 76 -2.24 -13.34 -9.34
N LEU A 77 -1.80 -12.72 -8.23
CA LEU A 77 -1.94 -13.26 -6.88
C LEU A 77 -2.86 -12.39 -6.02
N PRO A 78 -3.63 -13.00 -5.10
CA PRO A 78 -4.39 -12.27 -4.11
C PRO A 78 -3.46 -11.51 -3.16
N LEU A 79 -3.97 -10.43 -2.55
CA LEU A 79 -3.22 -9.63 -1.60
C LEU A 79 -4.02 -9.32 -0.33
N ALA A 80 -3.31 -9.19 0.79
CA ALA A 80 -3.79 -8.63 2.03
C ALA A 80 -2.80 -7.59 2.57
N TYR A 81 -3.29 -6.43 3.01
CA TYR A 81 -2.44 -5.30 3.37
C TYR A 81 -2.94 -4.60 4.63
N VAL A 82 -2.06 -4.49 5.63
CA VAL A 82 -2.37 -3.84 6.91
C VAL A 82 -1.82 -2.41 6.93
N TYR A 83 -2.68 -1.44 7.21
CA TYR A 83 -2.26 -0.03 7.27
C TYR A 83 -3.00 0.72 8.36
N TYR A 84 -2.51 1.91 8.65
CA TYR A 84 -3.16 2.81 9.58
C TYR A 84 -3.69 4.05 8.85
N TYR A 85 -4.96 4.35 9.09
CA TYR A 85 -5.57 5.60 8.67
C TYR A 85 -6.76 5.94 9.57
N GLY A 86 -6.49 6.71 10.64
CA GLY A 86 -7.46 6.97 11.72
C GLY A 86 -7.78 5.75 12.59
N GLY A 87 -7.06 4.64 12.39
CA GLY A 87 -7.30 3.32 12.96
C GLY A 87 -6.57 2.26 12.12
N VAL A 88 -6.43 1.04 12.65
CA VAL A 88 -5.86 -0.08 11.89
C VAL A 88 -6.90 -0.59 10.91
N ARG A 89 -6.47 -0.77 9.66
CA ARG A 89 -7.30 -1.21 8.53
C ARG A 89 -6.63 -2.37 7.82
N VAL A 90 -7.45 -3.22 7.20
CA VAL A 90 -6.97 -4.28 6.29
C VAL A 90 -7.67 -4.15 4.95
N TYR A 91 -6.86 -4.04 3.90
CA TYR A 91 -7.32 -4.09 2.52
C TYR A 91 -6.97 -5.45 1.93
N VAL A 92 -7.90 -6.04 1.18
CA VAL A 92 -7.69 -7.27 0.41
C VAL A 92 -8.01 -7.05 -1.07
N SER A 93 -7.40 -7.84 -1.97
CA SER A 93 -7.76 -7.89 -3.38
C SER A 93 -7.57 -9.30 -3.92
N GLY A 94 -8.42 -9.70 -4.88
CA GLY A 94 -8.41 -11.06 -5.44
C GLY A 94 -8.93 -12.13 -4.47
N ILE A 95 -9.69 -11.74 -3.44
CA ILE A 95 -10.30 -12.62 -2.44
C ILE A 95 -11.76 -12.20 -2.26
N ASP A 96 -12.66 -13.17 -2.13
CA ASP A 96 -14.08 -12.92 -1.88
C ASP A 96 -14.29 -12.36 -0.47
N VAL A 97 -14.80 -11.13 -0.40
CA VAL A 97 -15.03 -10.41 0.85
C VAL A 97 -16.24 -10.94 1.60
N ASP A 98 -17.29 -11.33 0.88
CA ASP A 98 -18.52 -11.84 1.49
C ASP A 98 -18.24 -13.21 2.13
N GLU A 99 -17.41 -14.03 1.48
CA GLU A 99 -16.96 -15.30 2.05
C GLU A 99 -16.05 -15.12 3.28
N ILE A 100 -15.13 -14.15 3.25
CA ILE A 100 -14.33 -13.80 4.45
C ILE A 100 -15.25 -13.46 5.63
N ASN A 101 -16.27 -12.63 5.40
CA ASN A 101 -17.20 -12.22 6.44
C ASN A 101 -18.03 -13.40 6.95
N ALA A 102 -18.52 -14.27 6.05
CA ALA A 102 -19.27 -15.46 6.42
C ALA A 102 -18.43 -16.44 7.28
N ILE A 103 -17.14 -16.61 6.99
CA ILE A 103 -16.23 -17.43 7.80
C ILE A 103 -15.96 -16.79 9.16
N LEU A 104 -15.81 -15.46 9.22
CA LEU A 104 -15.62 -14.75 10.48
C LEU A 104 -16.83 -14.86 11.40
N GLU A 105 -18.04 -14.79 10.84
CA GLU A 105 -19.30 -14.93 11.57
C GLU A 105 -19.51 -16.37 12.05
N SER A 106 -19.40 -17.34 11.13
CA SER A 106 -19.64 -18.76 11.43
C SER A 106 -18.52 -19.43 12.22
N ARG A 107 -17.32 -18.83 12.25
CA ARG A 107 -16.07 -19.42 12.78
C ARG A 107 -15.66 -20.73 12.10
N SER A 108 -16.10 -20.94 10.86
CA SER A 108 -15.81 -22.14 10.06
C SER A 108 -14.43 -22.08 9.41
N PHE A 109 -13.38 -21.94 10.22
CA PHE A 109 -12.01 -21.82 9.72
C PHE A 109 -11.46 -23.17 9.27
N ILE A 110 -10.67 -23.17 8.19
CA ILE A 110 -9.78 -24.29 7.89
C ILE A 110 -8.63 -24.30 8.90
N GLU A 111 -8.25 -25.50 9.32
CA GLU A 111 -7.08 -25.73 10.16
C GLU A 111 -6.20 -26.77 9.46
N ALA A 112 -4.98 -26.38 9.14
CA ALA A 112 -4.02 -27.27 8.52
C ALA A 112 -3.52 -28.29 9.54
N GLN A 113 -3.24 -29.50 9.06
CA GLN A 113 -2.53 -30.50 9.84
C GLN A 113 -1.11 -29.99 10.15
N PRO A 114 -0.46 -30.47 11.22
CA PRO A 114 0.88 -30.03 11.61
C PRO A 114 1.94 -30.11 10.48
N ASN A 115 1.79 -31.06 9.56
CA ASN A 115 2.71 -31.25 8.44
C ASN A 115 2.39 -30.35 7.22
N ASP A 116 1.22 -29.71 7.21
CA ASP A 116 0.69 -28.92 6.10
C ASP A 116 0.58 -27.42 6.45
N ILE A 117 1.22 -26.98 7.55
CA ILE A 117 1.24 -25.57 7.94
C ILE A 117 1.89 -24.73 6.82
N GLY A 118 1.24 -23.62 6.50
CA GLY A 118 1.66 -22.73 5.44
C GLY A 118 3.03 -22.09 5.68
N ALA A 119 3.73 -21.77 4.61
CA ALA A 119 5.05 -21.16 4.68
C ALA A 119 4.98 -19.63 4.63
N THR A 120 5.97 -18.97 5.23
CA THR A 120 6.24 -17.55 4.99
C THR A 120 7.46 -17.40 4.07
N VAL A 121 7.23 -16.94 2.85
CA VAL A 121 8.27 -16.61 1.88
C VAL A 121 8.50 -15.10 1.91
N TYR A 122 9.67 -14.67 2.38
CA TYR A 122 10.03 -13.25 2.39
C TYR A 122 10.45 -12.78 1.00
N TYR A 123 9.78 -11.75 0.48
CA TYR A 123 10.07 -11.16 -0.83
C TYR A 123 10.29 -9.63 -0.70
N PRO A 124 11.42 -9.20 -0.10
CA PRO A 124 11.66 -7.77 0.18
C PRO A 124 11.83 -6.91 -1.08
N ASN A 125 12.09 -7.51 -2.24
CA ASN A 125 12.39 -6.79 -3.48
C ASN A 125 11.13 -6.37 -4.27
N ALA A 126 9.91 -6.58 -3.75
CA ALA A 126 8.67 -6.28 -4.47
C ALA A 126 8.60 -4.84 -4.98
N LEU A 127 9.02 -3.87 -4.16
CA LEU A 127 9.05 -2.46 -4.54
C LEU A 127 10.10 -2.22 -5.64
N ASP A 128 11.28 -2.83 -5.53
CA ASP A 128 12.34 -2.65 -6.51
C ASP A 128 11.99 -3.23 -7.88
N ASP A 129 11.38 -4.42 -7.90
CA ASP A 129 10.88 -5.05 -9.12
C ASP A 129 9.77 -4.20 -9.76
N PHE A 130 8.83 -3.72 -8.95
CA PHE A 130 7.78 -2.81 -9.42
C PHE A 130 8.37 -1.53 -10.04
N MET A 131 9.33 -0.89 -9.37
CA MET A 131 9.98 0.31 -9.87
C MET A 131 10.78 0.05 -11.15
N HIS A 132 11.47 -1.08 -11.23
CA HIS A 132 12.18 -1.50 -12.44
C HIS A 132 11.23 -1.65 -13.63
N ASP A 133 10.09 -2.30 -13.42
CA ASP A 133 9.06 -2.47 -14.45
C ASP A 133 8.50 -1.13 -14.94
N VAL A 134 8.21 -0.22 -14.01
CA VAL A 134 7.74 1.15 -14.33
C VAL A 134 8.78 1.87 -15.18
N PHE A 135 10.05 1.89 -14.77
CA PHE A 135 11.11 2.62 -15.48
C PHE A 135 11.45 2.02 -16.84
N LYS A 136 11.27 0.71 -17.00
CA LYS A 136 11.38 0.05 -18.30
C LYS A 136 10.24 0.45 -19.25
N HIS A 137 9.05 0.67 -18.72
CA HIS A 137 7.87 1.02 -19.53
C HIS A 137 7.79 2.52 -19.84
N TYR A 138 8.11 3.38 -18.88
CA TYR A 138 8.01 4.83 -19.00
C TYR A 138 9.39 5.47 -19.11
N ASN A 139 9.66 6.08 -20.26
CA ASN A 139 10.83 6.91 -20.50
C ASN A 139 10.37 8.29 -20.97
N PHE A 140 10.12 9.19 -20.03
CA PHE A 140 9.78 10.58 -20.29
C PHE A 140 10.50 11.49 -19.29
N LYS A 141 10.61 12.78 -19.62
CA LYS A 141 11.15 13.79 -18.72
C LYS A 141 10.08 14.83 -18.40
N LEU A 142 10.01 15.20 -17.13
CA LEU A 142 9.13 16.24 -16.61
C LEU A 142 10.04 17.24 -15.92
N GLU A 143 10.15 18.45 -16.47
CA GLU A 143 10.90 19.52 -15.83
C GLU A 143 10.06 20.17 -14.72
N GLY A 144 10.74 20.89 -13.83
CA GLY A 144 10.12 21.62 -12.74
C GLY A 144 10.23 20.94 -11.38
N LYS A 145 9.52 21.49 -10.40
CA LYS A 145 9.60 21.13 -8.99
C LYS A 145 8.27 20.65 -8.45
N ALA A 146 8.28 19.48 -7.83
CA ALA A 146 7.12 18.83 -7.24
C ALA A 146 7.11 18.98 -5.71
N LEU A 147 5.98 19.37 -5.13
CA LEU A 147 5.73 19.16 -3.71
C LEU A 147 5.06 17.80 -3.50
N VAL A 148 5.68 16.93 -2.72
CA VAL A 148 5.18 15.57 -2.50
C VAL A 148 4.92 15.33 -1.03
N ASP A 149 3.66 15.08 -0.68
CA ASP A 149 3.28 14.68 0.68
C ASP A 149 3.10 13.15 0.74
N ALA A 150 4.05 12.50 1.43
CA ALA A 150 4.09 11.06 1.62
C ALA A 150 3.18 10.58 2.76
N MET A 151 2.52 11.48 3.48
CA MET A 151 1.58 11.21 4.59
C MET A 151 2.10 10.23 5.65
N ASN A 152 3.41 10.23 5.92
CA ASN A 152 4.12 9.29 6.79
C ASN A 152 3.98 7.81 6.35
N THR A 153 3.75 7.58 5.06
CA THR A 153 3.63 6.25 4.44
C THR A 153 4.95 5.83 3.76
N PRO A 154 5.07 4.57 3.31
CA PRO A 154 6.23 4.13 2.54
C PRO A 154 6.43 4.83 1.18
N ALA A 155 5.53 5.74 0.78
CA ALA A 155 5.63 6.44 -0.50
C ALA A 155 6.91 7.27 -0.64
N VAL A 156 7.50 7.71 0.47
CA VAL A 156 8.83 8.33 0.52
C VAL A 156 9.90 7.51 -0.24
N LEU A 157 9.77 6.18 -0.27
CA LEU A 157 10.74 5.29 -0.92
C LEU A 157 10.73 5.39 -2.45
N PHE A 158 9.70 5.99 -3.06
CA PHE A 158 9.69 6.24 -4.49
C PHE A 158 10.65 7.34 -4.92
N PHE A 159 10.78 8.39 -4.10
CA PHE A 159 11.22 9.71 -4.54
C PHE A 159 12.73 9.95 -4.65
N PRO A 160 13.64 9.05 -4.25
CA PRO A 160 15.02 9.10 -4.71
C PRO A 160 15.20 8.57 -6.15
N ARG A 161 14.31 7.67 -6.60
CA ARG A 161 14.43 7.00 -7.90
C ARG A 161 13.51 7.62 -8.95
N MET A 162 12.30 8.01 -8.56
CA MET A 162 11.33 8.63 -9.48
C MET A 162 11.81 9.98 -9.99
N ASN A 163 12.32 10.84 -9.11
CA ASN A 163 12.77 12.17 -9.48
C ASN A 163 14.01 12.11 -10.40
N GLU A 164 14.95 11.21 -10.13
CA GLU A 164 16.13 10.96 -10.96
C GLU A 164 15.73 10.43 -12.35
N HIS A 165 14.85 9.41 -12.38
CA HIS A 165 14.44 8.79 -13.64
C HIS A 165 13.61 9.74 -14.51
N PHE A 166 12.67 10.49 -13.93
CA PHE A 166 11.76 11.36 -14.67
C PHE A 166 12.22 12.84 -14.75
N GLY A 167 13.28 13.24 -14.05
CA GLY A 167 13.94 14.55 -14.23
C GLY A 167 13.30 15.76 -13.57
N PHE A 168 12.43 15.58 -12.57
CA PHE A 168 11.85 16.70 -11.79
C PHE A 168 12.51 16.82 -10.41
N GLU A 169 12.54 18.02 -9.84
CA GLU A 169 12.94 18.23 -8.45
C GLU A 169 11.81 17.83 -7.50
N VAL A 170 12.15 17.33 -6.31
CA VAL A 170 11.16 16.92 -5.31
C VAL A 170 11.47 17.54 -3.97
N GLU A 171 10.46 18.19 -3.39
CA GLU A 171 10.44 18.51 -1.98
C GLU A 171 9.44 17.61 -1.27
N LEU A 172 9.92 16.83 -0.31
CA LEU A 172 9.08 15.91 0.46
C LEU A 172 8.47 16.60 1.69
N MET A 173 7.22 16.23 1.97
CA MET A 173 6.46 16.58 3.16
C MET A 173 5.93 15.30 3.82
N ASN A 174 5.84 15.29 5.15
CA ASN A 174 5.41 14.10 5.91
C ASN A 174 6.22 12.85 5.49
N ASP A 175 7.53 13.01 5.38
CA ASP A 175 8.49 12.05 4.81
C ASP A 175 9.00 11.03 5.83
N MET A 176 8.84 11.32 7.12
CA MET A 176 9.15 10.37 8.17
C MET A 176 8.08 9.29 8.27
N MET A 177 8.46 8.04 8.00
CA MET A 177 7.64 6.85 8.31
C MET A 177 7.56 6.63 9.82
N THR A 178 6.74 7.46 10.49
CA THR A 178 6.61 7.48 11.95
C THR A 178 5.18 7.23 12.41
N SER A 179 5.05 6.65 13.60
CA SER A 179 3.77 6.52 14.31
C SER A 179 3.60 7.58 15.42
N TYR A 180 4.63 8.39 15.68
CA TYR A 180 4.64 9.35 16.79
C TYR A 180 3.90 10.65 16.46
N LEU A 181 3.92 11.06 15.20
CA LEU A 181 3.30 12.30 14.75
C LEU A 181 2.30 12.00 13.63
N PRO A 182 1.08 12.56 13.69
CA PRO A 182 0.19 12.53 12.54
C PRO A 182 0.81 13.33 11.39
N PRO A 183 0.50 12.98 10.13
CA PRO A 183 0.88 13.82 9.01
C PRO A 183 0.22 15.19 9.14
N LYS A 184 0.93 16.24 8.74
CA LYS A 184 0.34 17.57 8.58
C LYS A 184 -0.86 17.49 7.64
N PRO A 185 -1.94 18.25 7.90
CA PRO A 185 -3.20 18.09 7.19
C PRO A 185 -3.13 18.66 5.76
N LYS A 186 -4.14 18.32 4.95
CA LYS A 186 -4.21 18.67 3.52
C LYS A 186 -4.06 20.17 3.27
N GLU A 187 -4.64 20.98 4.15
CA GLU A 187 -4.67 22.44 4.04
C GLU A 187 -3.25 23.02 4.13
N VAL A 188 -2.37 22.41 4.93
CA VAL A 188 -0.95 22.83 5.02
C VAL A 188 -0.20 22.48 3.74
N PHE A 189 -0.50 21.31 3.15
CA PHE A 189 0.07 20.93 1.86
C PHE A 189 -0.38 21.90 0.76
N LEU A 190 -1.69 22.16 0.65
CA LEU A 190 -2.25 23.06 -0.38
C LEU A 190 -1.75 24.49 -0.22
N HIS A 191 -1.66 24.99 1.00
CA HIS A 191 -1.10 26.32 1.27
C HIS A 191 0.35 26.42 0.82
N LYS A 192 1.17 25.40 1.10
CA LYS A 192 2.57 25.33 0.68
C LYS A 192 2.69 25.19 -0.83
N LEU A 193 1.88 24.36 -1.46
CA LEU A 193 1.83 24.19 -2.92
C LEU A 193 1.51 25.52 -3.62
N ASN A 194 0.49 26.23 -3.13
CA ASN A 194 0.01 27.46 -3.76
C ASN A 194 0.90 28.69 -3.53
N LYS A 195 1.67 28.71 -2.44
CA LYS A 195 2.56 29.84 -2.11
C LYS A 195 4.02 29.61 -2.49
N GLY A 196 4.41 28.35 -2.65
CA GLY A 196 5.76 27.97 -3.02
C GLY A 196 5.98 28.02 -4.52
N ASP A 197 7.24 27.76 -4.89
CA ASP A 197 7.67 27.61 -6.26
C ASP A 197 7.59 26.12 -6.62
N TYR A 198 6.39 25.66 -7.02
CA TYR A 198 6.11 24.28 -7.42
C TYR A 198 5.23 24.25 -8.65
N ASP A 199 5.56 23.37 -9.59
CA ASP A 199 4.82 23.18 -10.84
C ASP A 199 3.63 22.24 -10.66
N PHE A 200 3.74 21.31 -9.72
CA PHE A 200 2.68 20.35 -9.38
C PHE A 200 2.87 19.76 -7.98
N GLY A 201 1.81 19.16 -7.47
CA GLY A 201 1.78 18.51 -6.17
C GLY A 201 1.28 17.07 -6.25
N MET A 202 1.81 16.20 -5.39
CA MET A 202 1.31 14.84 -5.23
C MET A 202 1.11 14.49 -3.75
N ARG A 203 0.00 13.83 -3.42
CA ARG A 203 -0.29 13.32 -2.08
C ARG A 203 -0.56 11.83 -2.11
N PHE A 204 0.26 11.06 -1.40
CA PHE A 204 0.17 9.60 -1.34
C PHE A 204 -0.59 9.19 -0.08
N ARG A 205 -1.86 8.84 -0.23
CA ARG A 205 -2.71 8.44 0.89
C ARG A 205 -2.46 6.99 1.29
N PRO A 206 -2.61 6.65 2.60
CA PRO A 206 -2.42 5.29 3.10
C PRO A 206 -3.34 4.23 2.47
N ASP A 207 -4.52 4.62 1.98
CA ASP A 207 -5.52 3.75 1.32
C ASP A 207 -5.20 3.46 -0.17
N GLY A 208 -4.02 3.89 -0.63
CA GLY A 208 -3.54 3.62 -1.98
C GLY A 208 -4.22 4.47 -3.03
N VAL A 209 -4.58 5.71 -2.67
CA VAL A 209 -4.99 6.78 -3.58
C VAL A 209 -3.85 7.80 -3.66
N VAL A 210 -3.55 8.27 -4.88
CA VAL A 210 -2.67 9.41 -5.10
C VAL A 210 -3.50 10.58 -5.60
N GLU A 211 -3.46 11.69 -4.86
CA GLU A 211 -4.03 12.96 -5.30
C GLU A 211 -2.94 13.71 -6.08
N PHE A 212 -3.24 14.18 -7.28
CA PHE A 212 -2.35 15.00 -8.11
C PHE A 212 -2.94 16.40 -8.30
N TYR A 213 -2.10 17.43 -8.20
CA TYR A 213 -2.50 18.84 -8.29
C TYR A 213 -1.61 19.57 -9.30
N LYS A 214 -2.19 20.31 -10.25
CA LYS A 214 -1.46 21.20 -11.16
C LYS A 214 -2.37 22.35 -11.59
N GLY A 215 -2.02 23.59 -11.21
CA GLY A 215 -2.93 24.73 -11.34
C GLY A 215 -4.25 24.46 -10.62
N ASP A 216 -5.37 24.66 -11.31
CA ASP A 216 -6.72 24.38 -10.79
C ASP A 216 -7.15 22.91 -10.94
N GLU A 217 -6.34 22.07 -11.57
CA GLU A 217 -6.67 20.66 -11.84
C GLU A 217 -6.30 19.78 -10.64
N GLN A 218 -7.28 19.01 -10.15
CA GLN A 218 -7.11 17.95 -9.15
C GLN A 218 -7.55 16.60 -9.72
N LYS A 219 -6.69 15.58 -9.65
CA LYS A 219 -7.01 14.20 -10.02
C LYS A 219 -6.70 13.22 -8.92
N GLU A 220 -7.39 12.09 -8.94
CA GLU A 220 -7.11 10.96 -8.06
C GLU A 220 -6.77 9.72 -8.89
N PHE A 221 -5.75 8.98 -8.44
CA PHE A 221 -5.27 7.76 -9.06
C PHE A 221 -5.26 6.62 -8.05
N VAL A 222 -5.77 5.46 -8.47
CA VAL A 222 -5.78 4.22 -7.66
C VAL A 222 -4.77 3.18 -8.17
N SER A 223 -4.01 3.54 -9.20
CA SER A 223 -2.92 2.76 -9.80
C SER A 223 -1.78 3.71 -10.17
N MET A 224 -0.54 3.27 -9.98
CA MET A 224 0.63 4.02 -10.41
C MET A 224 0.73 4.08 -11.94
N TRP A 225 0.29 3.02 -12.65
CA TRP A 225 0.28 3.01 -14.12
C TRP A 225 -0.55 4.17 -14.69
N SER A 226 -1.76 4.37 -14.17
CA SER A 226 -2.61 5.48 -14.63
C SER A 226 -2.09 6.86 -14.22
N LEU A 227 -1.42 6.97 -13.08
CA LEU A 227 -0.68 8.17 -12.69
C LEU A 227 0.45 8.47 -13.70
N PHE A 228 1.25 7.48 -14.06
CA PHE A 228 2.35 7.66 -15.00
C PHE A 228 1.87 7.93 -16.43
N ASP A 229 0.80 7.31 -16.90
CA ASP A 229 0.15 7.65 -18.17
C ASP A 229 -0.33 9.11 -18.20
N TYR A 230 -0.78 9.61 -17.05
CA TYR A 230 -1.14 11.01 -16.92
C TYR A 230 0.09 11.93 -16.92
N MET A 231 1.13 11.62 -16.13
CA MET A 231 2.37 12.40 -16.09
C MET A 231 3.08 12.44 -17.45
N LYS A 232 3.08 11.33 -18.21
CA LYS A 232 3.61 11.28 -19.57
C LYS A 232 2.86 12.19 -20.55
N ARG A 233 1.58 12.49 -20.30
CA ARG A 233 0.85 13.47 -21.11
C ARG A 233 1.19 14.92 -20.75
N LEU A 234 1.78 15.13 -19.57
CA LEU A 234 2.26 16.44 -19.13
C LEU A 234 3.70 16.72 -19.57
N SER A 235 4.49 15.68 -19.86
CA SER A 235 5.80 15.85 -20.49
C SER A 235 5.62 16.32 -21.94
N VAL A 236 6.18 17.48 -22.24
CA VAL A 236 6.27 18.05 -23.59
C VAL A 236 7.35 17.32 -24.38
#